data_AF-A0A950Y6G9-F1
#
_entry.id   AF-A0A950Y6G9-F1
#
_cell.length_a   1.000
_cell.length_b   1.000
_cell.length_c   1.000
_cell.angle_alpha   90.00
_cell.angle_beta   90.00
_cell.angle_gamma   90.00
#
_symmetry.space_group_name_H-M   'P 1'
#
loop_
_entity.id
_entity.type
_entity.pdbx_description
1 polymer ?
#
loop_
_entity_poly.entity_id
_entity_poly.type
_entity_poly.pdbx_seq_one_letter_code
_entity_poly.pdbx_strand_id
1 'polypeptide(L)'
;KNPRLSSLLEYLCQRCFQGETGSIKEYSIATDVFGRPADFDQSTDAIVRVEMHRLRRKLKDFYANEGSDQPIEIVIHSGHYLPEFVVRQRNEASEREEREAISAAKVAAVRPKRPHTSRFKMWAVTGTAAFVVLVVIGWVAAGRLKSKPGVTIAASMGTPVSAVPSGDAVRILCGGTRSQYRDRQGNEWGEDAFATGGSAAESTAQWIYRTRNPQLFHSMRTGEFSYNIPLKPGVYELRLFFADTAYTPGPAMEGGENVRMFNVSLNGKVILRNFDIVADAGPTTADIRVFKDVSPAADGYLHLAWSHVADMPLVNAIEIVPGIRGHLRPIRLVTQDNMFTDRSGVVWSPDDYFLGGRTIARYGTVAGPEDPQLYERERYGNFSYAIPVAEGRYTVKLYFAETYFGPVGGGGGGVGSRLFDVYCNGTALLRRFDMFEEAGAQHQIIKTFHGLTPNAQGKLLLSFVPLVNYANLSAIEVLDEGE
;
A
#
# COMPACT_ATOMS: atom_id res chain seq x y z
N LYS A 1 17.71 24.89 -21.89
CA LYS A 1 17.09 23.68 -22.49
C LYS A 1 18.11 22.55 -22.46
N ASN A 2 17.79 21.38 -21.90
CA ASN A 2 18.65 20.19 -21.99
C ASN A 2 18.03 19.28 -23.07
N PRO A 3 18.66 19.15 -24.26
CA PRO A 3 18.06 18.44 -25.39
C PRO A 3 17.70 16.99 -25.08
N ARG A 4 18.48 16.31 -24.22
CA ARG A 4 18.25 14.90 -23.85
C ARG A 4 16.99 14.73 -23.02
N LEU A 5 16.80 15.55 -21.98
CA LEU A 5 15.59 15.48 -21.13
C LEU A 5 14.33 15.87 -21.88
N SER A 6 14.43 16.83 -22.80
CA SER A 6 13.31 17.20 -23.68
C SER A 6 12.93 16.03 -24.61
N SER A 7 13.93 15.40 -25.25
CA SER A 7 13.69 14.23 -26.12
C SER A 7 13.10 13.05 -25.35
N LEU A 8 13.58 12.82 -24.12
CA LEU A 8 13.03 11.80 -23.22
C LEU A 8 11.57 12.08 -22.88
N LEU A 9 11.25 13.28 -22.39
CA LEU A 9 9.88 13.65 -22.05
C LEU A 9 8.94 13.55 -23.25
N GLU A 10 9.40 14.02 -24.41
CA GLU A 10 8.66 13.96 -25.66
C GLU A 10 8.38 12.51 -26.07
N TYR A 11 9.38 11.64 -26.03
CA TYR A 11 9.22 10.21 -26.29
C TYR A 11 8.19 9.56 -25.35
N LEU A 12 8.27 9.82 -24.05
CA LEU A 12 7.35 9.26 -23.05
C LEU A 12 5.90 9.73 -23.29
N CYS A 13 5.71 11.03 -23.49
CA CYS A 13 4.39 11.61 -23.74
C CYS A 13 3.82 11.12 -25.08
N GLN A 14 4.63 11.06 -26.13
CA GLN A 14 4.19 10.61 -27.45
C GLN A 14 3.71 9.15 -27.42
N ARG A 15 4.52 8.25 -26.85
CA ARG A 15 4.15 6.83 -26.68
C ARG A 15 2.91 6.67 -25.80
N CYS A 16 2.77 7.51 -24.78
CA CYS A 16 1.57 7.54 -23.94
C CYS A 16 0.32 7.95 -24.73
N PHE A 17 0.38 9.04 -25.51
CA PHE A 17 -0.74 9.54 -26.31
C PHE A 17 -1.10 8.63 -27.49
N GLN A 18 -0.13 7.87 -28.00
CA GLN A 18 -0.37 6.84 -29.02
C GLN A 18 -0.93 5.53 -28.45
N GLY A 19 -1.06 5.42 -27.12
CA GLY A 19 -1.55 4.21 -26.45
C GLY A 19 -0.53 3.06 -26.42
N GLU A 20 0.72 3.32 -26.79
CA GLU A 20 1.83 2.35 -26.84
C GLU A 20 2.56 2.24 -25.49
N THR A 21 1.85 2.35 -24.38
CA THR A 21 2.42 2.41 -23.02
C THR A 21 3.26 1.18 -22.67
N GLY A 22 2.93 0.00 -23.20
CA GLY A 22 3.69 -1.24 -23.02
C GLY A 22 5.08 -1.25 -23.71
N SER A 23 5.33 -0.32 -24.63
CA SER A 23 6.64 -0.14 -25.26
C SER A 23 7.58 0.76 -24.47
N ILE A 24 7.06 1.45 -23.44
CA ILE A 24 7.82 2.33 -22.54
C ILE A 24 8.53 1.47 -21.49
N LYS A 25 9.57 0.79 -21.93
CA LYS A 25 10.46 -0.03 -21.09
C LYS A 25 11.83 0.61 -21.04
N GLU A 26 12.61 0.25 -20.02
CA GLU A 26 13.97 0.75 -19.86
C GLU A 26 14.83 0.48 -21.09
N TYR A 27 14.77 -0.76 -21.61
CA TYR A 27 15.42 -1.13 -22.88
C TYR A 27 15.08 -0.17 -24.03
N SER A 28 13.79 0.02 -24.30
CA SER A 28 13.33 0.82 -25.45
C SER A 28 13.74 2.29 -25.30
N ILE A 29 13.72 2.82 -24.08
CA ILE A 29 14.19 4.20 -23.83
C ILE A 29 15.70 4.29 -24.07
N ALA A 30 16.46 3.29 -23.63
CA ALA A 30 17.91 3.23 -23.83
C ALA A 30 18.28 3.23 -25.32
N THR A 31 17.58 2.43 -26.14
CA THR A 31 17.83 2.32 -27.57
C THR A 31 17.27 3.51 -28.34
N ASP A 32 16.00 3.85 -28.13
CA ASP A 32 15.25 4.78 -28.99
C ASP A 32 15.57 6.25 -28.67
N VAL A 33 15.89 6.56 -27.41
CA VAL A 33 16.17 7.94 -26.95
C VAL A 33 17.66 8.17 -26.75
N PHE A 34 18.38 7.20 -26.18
CA PHE A 34 19.80 7.35 -25.85
C PHE A 34 20.76 6.67 -26.82
N GLY A 35 20.26 5.97 -27.85
CA GLY A 35 21.07 5.36 -28.90
C GLY A 35 21.97 4.24 -28.41
N ARG A 36 21.58 3.53 -27.34
CA ARG A 36 22.32 2.37 -26.84
C ARG A 36 22.24 1.19 -27.84
N PRO A 37 23.30 0.37 -27.93
CA PRO A 37 23.34 -0.78 -28.83
C PRO A 37 22.37 -1.88 -28.38
N ALA A 38 22.02 -2.80 -29.26
CA ALA A 38 20.99 -3.83 -29.01
C ALA A 38 21.41 -4.90 -27.98
N ASP A 39 22.70 -5.04 -27.71
CA ASP A 39 23.27 -5.90 -26.67
C ASP A 39 23.37 -5.21 -25.30
N PHE A 40 22.73 -4.05 -25.16
CA PHE A 40 22.67 -3.26 -23.93
C PHE A 40 22.08 -4.04 -22.75
N ASP A 41 22.81 -4.04 -21.63
CA ASP A 41 22.39 -4.64 -20.37
C ASP A 41 21.93 -3.58 -19.36
N GLN A 42 20.64 -3.58 -19.06
CA GLN A 42 19.99 -2.69 -18.10
C GLN A 42 20.52 -2.86 -16.67
N SER A 43 21.11 -4.01 -16.33
CA SER A 43 21.64 -4.25 -14.98
C SER A 43 22.94 -3.49 -14.71
N THR A 44 23.72 -3.21 -15.77
CA THR A 44 25.05 -2.58 -15.65
C THR A 44 25.05 -1.10 -16.03
N ASP A 45 24.18 -0.68 -16.95
CA ASP A 45 24.12 0.70 -17.43
C ASP A 45 22.82 1.41 -17.00
N ALA A 46 22.95 2.33 -16.06
CA ALA A 46 21.86 3.06 -15.44
C ALA A 46 21.43 4.34 -16.19
N ILE A 47 21.84 4.55 -17.46
CA ILE A 47 21.58 5.81 -18.18
C ILE A 47 20.11 6.23 -18.15
N VAL A 48 19.19 5.28 -18.36
CA VAL A 48 17.75 5.56 -18.35
C VAL A 48 17.29 5.95 -16.95
N ARG A 49 17.69 5.19 -15.92
CA ARG A 49 17.36 5.49 -14.52
C ARG A 49 17.84 6.90 -14.12
N VAL A 50 19.07 7.26 -14.50
CA VAL A 50 19.67 8.57 -14.22
C VAL A 50 18.94 9.72 -14.93
N GLU A 51 18.65 9.58 -16.23
CA GLU A 51 17.97 10.63 -16.99
C GLU A 51 16.49 10.74 -16.60
N MET A 52 15.83 9.64 -16.25
CA MET A 52 14.48 9.64 -15.68
C MET A 52 14.43 10.36 -14.34
N HIS A 53 15.41 10.13 -13.45
CA HIS A 53 15.55 10.86 -12.20
C HIS A 53 15.69 12.38 -12.46
N ARG A 54 16.57 12.77 -13.38
CA ARG A 54 16.74 14.19 -13.79
C ARG A 54 15.47 14.79 -14.38
N LEU A 55 14.72 14.02 -15.17
CA LEU A 55 13.45 14.47 -15.75
C LEU A 55 12.40 14.71 -14.67
N ARG A 56 12.22 13.74 -13.74
CA ARG A 56 11.28 13.86 -12.62
C ARG A 56 11.56 15.11 -11.77
N ARG A 57 12.83 15.32 -11.40
CA ARG A 57 13.26 16.52 -10.67
C ARG A 57 12.88 17.79 -11.43
N LYS A 58 13.19 17.83 -12.72
CA LYS A 58 12.95 19.03 -13.54
C LYS A 58 11.47 19.35 -13.75
N LEU A 59 10.63 18.32 -13.88
CA LEU A 59 9.17 18.49 -13.92
C LEU A 59 8.67 19.04 -12.58
N LYS A 60 9.11 18.46 -11.46
CA LYS A 60 8.74 18.93 -10.12
C LYS A 60 9.16 20.38 -9.89
N ASP A 61 10.41 20.74 -10.20
CA ASP A 61 10.93 22.10 -10.06
C ASP A 61 10.17 23.09 -10.95
N PHE A 62 9.80 22.67 -12.16
CA PHE A 62 8.98 23.47 -13.07
C PHE A 62 7.60 23.74 -12.47
N TYR A 63 6.85 22.71 -12.06
CA TYR A 63 5.49 22.87 -11.53
C TYR A 63 5.41 23.49 -10.13
N ALA A 64 6.50 23.47 -9.36
CA ALA A 64 6.62 24.20 -8.10
C ALA A 64 6.85 25.70 -8.30
N ASN A 65 7.44 26.11 -9.43
CA ASN A 65 7.85 27.48 -9.69
C ASN A 65 7.15 28.03 -10.95
N GLU A 66 7.85 28.01 -12.09
CA GLU A 66 7.44 28.62 -13.37
C GLU A 66 6.10 28.09 -13.91
N GLY A 67 5.79 26.83 -13.64
CA GLY A 67 4.59 26.12 -14.06
C GLY A 67 3.51 26.01 -12.97
N SER A 68 3.61 26.77 -11.88
CA SER A 68 2.65 26.71 -10.77
C SER A 68 1.21 27.02 -11.18
N ASP A 69 1.02 27.87 -12.19
CA ASP A 69 -0.28 28.23 -12.75
C ASP A 69 -0.79 27.25 -13.83
N GLN A 70 -0.02 26.21 -14.19
CA GLN A 70 -0.42 25.27 -15.21
C GLN A 70 -1.55 24.35 -14.70
N PRO A 71 -2.63 24.17 -15.47
CA PRO A 71 -3.79 23.39 -15.05
C PRO A 71 -3.52 21.87 -15.03
N ILE A 72 -2.47 21.42 -15.72
CA ILE A 72 -2.09 20.02 -15.83
C ILE A 72 -0.64 19.86 -15.40
N GLU A 73 -0.43 18.97 -14.42
CA GLU A 73 0.88 18.54 -13.95
C GLU A 73 1.23 17.18 -14.55
N ILE A 74 2.42 17.07 -15.14
CA ILE A 74 2.98 15.79 -15.59
C ILE A 74 3.75 15.18 -14.43
N VAL A 75 3.27 14.04 -13.92
CA VAL A 75 3.90 13.29 -12.84
C VAL A 75 4.44 11.98 -13.39
N ILE A 76 5.70 11.67 -13.13
CA ILE A 76 6.28 10.35 -13.44
C ILE A 76 6.73 9.75 -12.11
N HIS A 77 6.04 8.71 -11.66
CA HIS A 77 6.31 8.06 -10.37
C HIS A 77 7.69 7.36 -10.35
N SER A 78 8.29 7.23 -9.16
CA SER A 78 9.54 6.46 -9.02
C SER A 78 9.30 4.99 -9.35
N GLY A 79 10.31 4.32 -9.90
CA GLY A 79 10.17 2.94 -10.41
C GLY A 79 9.30 2.79 -11.67
N HIS A 80 8.68 3.86 -12.17
CA HIS A 80 7.82 3.85 -13.34
C HIS A 80 8.35 4.77 -14.44
N TYR A 81 8.17 4.38 -15.70
CA TYR A 81 8.53 5.20 -16.86
C TYR A 81 7.32 5.92 -17.49
N LEU A 82 6.11 5.60 -17.03
CA LEU A 82 4.88 6.14 -17.59
C LEU A 82 4.55 7.53 -16.99
N PRO A 83 4.32 8.56 -17.82
CA PRO A 83 3.80 9.84 -17.36
C PRO A 83 2.30 9.76 -17.05
N GLU A 84 1.91 10.35 -15.93
CA GLU A 84 0.53 10.61 -15.50
C GLU A 84 0.23 12.11 -15.63
N PHE A 85 -0.98 12.44 -16.08
CA PHE A 85 -1.41 13.84 -16.29
C PHE A 85 -2.48 14.20 -15.27
N VAL A 86 -2.11 15.01 -14.28
CA VAL A 86 -2.96 15.35 -13.13
C VAL A 86 -3.53 16.75 -13.28
N VAL A 87 -4.85 16.90 -13.15
CA VAL A 87 -5.53 18.21 -13.17
C VAL A 87 -5.37 18.88 -11.80
N ARG A 88 -4.79 20.08 -11.74
CA ARG A 88 -4.64 20.88 -10.52
C ARG A 88 -5.87 21.78 -10.31
N GLN A 89 -6.61 21.57 -9.21
CA GLN A 89 -7.65 22.52 -8.79
C GLN A 89 -6.99 23.75 -8.16
N ARG A 90 -7.31 24.95 -8.65
CA ARG A 90 -6.87 26.22 -8.07
C ARG A 90 -7.46 26.34 -6.65
N ASN A 91 -6.61 26.42 -5.62
CA ASN A 91 -7.05 26.56 -4.23
C ASN A 91 -7.60 27.99 -4.00
N GLU A 92 -8.90 28.19 -4.22
CA GLU A 92 -9.62 29.42 -3.88
C GLU A 92 -9.64 29.70 -2.35
N ALA A 93 -9.30 28.71 -1.53
CA ALA A 93 -9.26 28.82 -0.07
C ALA A 93 -8.13 29.73 0.44
N SER A 94 -6.94 29.69 -0.17
CA SER A 94 -5.79 30.48 0.30
C SER A 94 -5.94 31.98 -0.01
N GLU A 95 -6.55 32.32 -1.15
CA GLU A 95 -6.82 33.72 -1.51
C GLU A 95 -7.90 34.36 -0.63
N ARG A 96 -8.84 33.55 -0.12
CA ARG A 96 -9.92 34.02 0.77
C ARG A 96 -9.40 34.28 2.17
N GLU A 97 -8.54 33.41 2.69
CA GLU A 97 -7.85 33.60 3.98
C GLU A 97 -6.91 34.81 3.95
N GLU A 98 -6.19 35.03 2.86
CA GLU A 98 -5.30 36.18 2.72
C GLU A 98 -6.08 37.51 2.63
N ARG A 99 -7.22 37.54 1.92
CA ARG A 99 -8.11 38.72 1.87
C ARG A 99 -8.78 39.00 3.22
N GLU A 100 -9.17 37.98 3.96
CA GLU A 100 -9.75 38.12 5.31
C GLU A 100 -8.70 38.59 6.32
N ALA A 101 -7.46 38.09 6.24
CA ALA A 101 -6.35 38.50 7.10
C ALA A 101 -5.94 39.97 6.86
N ILE A 102 -5.88 40.41 5.60
CA ILE A 102 -5.56 41.81 5.25
C ILE A 102 -6.66 42.77 5.71
N SER A 103 -7.93 42.34 5.64
CA SER A 103 -9.09 43.10 6.15
C SER A 103 -9.04 43.26 7.67
N ALA A 104 -8.78 42.17 8.40
CA ALA A 104 -8.74 42.17 9.87
C ALA A 104 -7.60 43.05 10.43
N ALA A 105 -6.43 43.05 9.78
CA ALA A 105 -5.29 43.88 10.16
C ALA A 105 -5.58 45.39 10.02
N LYS A 106 -6.40 45.79 9.04
CA LYS A 106 -6.74 47.20 8.79
C LYS A 106 -7.72 47.77 9.83
N VAL A 107 -8.57 46.93 10.42
CA VAL A 107 -9.55 47.32 11.45
C VAL A 107 -8.90 47.48 12.83
N ALA A 108 -7.86 46.70 13.13
CA ALA A 108 -7.15 46.75 14.41
C ALA A 108 -6.28 48.02 14.59
N ALA A 109 -5.86 48.67 13.50
CA ALA A 109 -5.02 49.86 13.54
C ALA A 109 -5.75 51.17 13.90
N VAL A 110 -7.08 51.16 13.99
CA VAL A 110 -7.90 52.35 14.28
C VAL A 110 -8.67 52.17 15.59
N ARG A 111 -7.97 52.19 16.74
CA ARG A 111 -8.60 52.42 18.05
C ARG A 111 -7.71 53.31 18.93
N PRO A 112 -8.21 54.43 19.47
CA PRO A 112 -7.41 55.29 20.34
C PRO A 112 -7.33 54.73 21.78
N LYS A 113 -6.15 54.85 22.39
CA LYS A 113 -5.88 54.56 23.82
C LYS A 113 -6.44 55.67 24.71
N ARG A 114 -7.10 55.33 25.83
CA ARG A 114 -7.28 56.18 27.03
C ARG A 114 -7.73 55.33 28.26
N PRO A 115 -7.64 55.84 29.50
CA PRO A 115 -6.76 55.28 30.52
C PRO A 115 -7.48 54.68 31.75
N HIS A 116 -6.67 54.07 32.60
CA HIS A 116 -7.01 53.29 33.80
C HIS A 116 -7.44 54.17 34.99
N THR A 117 -8.61 53.92 35.58
CA THR A 117 -8.91 54.25 36.99
C THR A 117 -9.84 53.23 37.66
N SER A 118 -9.59 53.10 38.96
CA SER A 118 -10.13 52.20 39.98
C SER A 118 -11.53 52.57 40.46
N ARG A 119 -12.38 51.58 40.80
CA ARG A 119 -12.94 51.36 42.17
C ARG A 119 -14.15 50.40 42.23
N PHE A 120 -13.99 49.38 43.09
CA PHE A 120 -14.90 48.88 44.13
C PHE A 120 -16.28 48.22 43.84
N LYS A 121 -16.37 46.95 44.31
CA LYS A 121 -17.42 46.29 45.14
C LYS A 121 -18.81 46.06 44.50
N MET A 122 -19.61 45.02 44.78
CA MET A 122 -19.62 43.78 45.60
C MET A 122 -21.07 43.20 45.47
N TRP A 123 -21.31 41.96 45.92
CA TRP A 123 -22.59 41.20 46.11
C TRP A 123 -23.10 40.43 44.88
N ALA A 124 -23.61 39.19 44.95
CA ALA A 124 -23.70 38.15 46.00
C ALA A 124 -24.21 36.82 45.37
N VAL A 125 -23.69 35.68 45.85
CA VAL A 125 -24.36 34.41 46.23
C VAL A 125 -25.42 33.76 45.30
N THR A 126 -25.08 32.61 44.69
CA THR A 126 -25.70 31.27 44.93
C THR A 126 -25.13 30.18 44.00
N GLY A 127 -24.09 29.47 44.45
CA GLY A 127 -24.01 28.01 44.28
C GLY A 127 -24.85 27.37 45.40
N THR A 128 -25.32 26.13 45.40
CA THR A 128 -24.82 24.86 44.88
C THR A 128 -25.96 23.86 45.11
N ALA A 129 -26.57 23.28 44.06
CA ALA A 129 -27.56 22.20 44.25
C ALA A 129 -27.64 21.18 43.08
N ALA A 130 -26.98 21.44 41.94
CA ALA A 130 -27.19 20.61 40.74
C ALA A 130 -26.11 19.56 40.46
N PHE A 131 -24.98 19.57 41.18
CA PHE A 131 -23.84 18.70 40.83
C PHE A 131 -23.77 17.36 41.58
N VAL A 132 -24.61 17.16 42.61
CA VAL A 132 -24.60 15.91 43.42
C VAL A 132 -25.60 14.86 42.91
N VAL A 133 -26.55 15.23 42.05
CA VAL A 133 -27.61 14.30 41.59
C VAL A 133 -27.20 13.47 40.36
N LEU A 134 -26.23 13.92 39.55
CA LEU A 134 -25.86 13.20 38.32
C LEU A 134 -24.81 12.09 38.51
N VAL A 135 -24.08 12.07 39.63
CA VAL A 135 -23.08 11.03 39.92
C VAL A 135 -23.72 9.77 40.51
N VAL A 136 -24.92 9.86 41.07
CA VAL A 136 -25.60 8.70 41.72
C VAL A 136 -26.44 7.88 40.73
N ILE A 137 -26.87 8.44 39.59
CA ILE A 137 -27.71 7.73 38.60
C ILE A 137 -26.87 6.82 37.68
N GLY A 138 -25.58 7.11 37.49
CA GLY A 138 -24.69 6.30 36.64
C GLY A 138 -24.25 4.97 37.25
N TRP A 139 -24.37 4.78 38.57
CA TRP A 139 -23.84 3.60 39.26
C TRP A 139 -24.86 2.48 39.53
N VAL A 140 -26.15 2.70 39.25
CA VAL A 140 -27.22 1.70 39.53
C VAL A 140 -27.66 0.91 38.29
N ALA A 141 -27.16 1.24 37.08
CA ALA A 141 -27.52 0.53 35.84
C ALA A 141 -26.48 -0.52 35.37
N ALA A 142 -25.49 -0.86 36.19
CA ALA A 142 -24.43 -1.83 35.86
C ALA A 142 -24.53 -3.14 36.67
N GLY A 143 -25.74 -3.57 37.00
CA GLY A 143 -25.97 -4.76 37.81
C GLY A 143 -27.19 -5.55 37.38
N ARG A 144 -27.10 -6.24 36.23
CA ARG A 144 -27.77 -7.52 35.88
C ARG A 144 -27.76 -7.73 34.36
N LEU A 145 -26.87 -8.58 33.86
CA LEU A 145 -27.22 -9.49 32.77
C LEU A 145 -26.42 -10.79 32.97
N LYS A 146 -27.14 -11.86 33.34
CA LYS A 146 -26.61 -13.21 33.49
C LYS A 146 -26.35 -13.81 32.12
N SER A 147 -25.17 -14.38 31.93
CA SER A 147 -24.76 -15.21 30.80
C SER A 147 -25.61 -16.49 30.72
N LYS A 148 -26.05 -16.85 29.50
CA LYS A 148 -26.62 -18.17 29.16
C LYS A 148 -25.54 -19.03 28.47
N PRO A 149 -25.57 -20.37 28.60
CA PRO A 149 -24.55 -21.25 28.03
C PRO A 149 -24.66 -21.33 26.51
N GLY A 150 -23.50 -21.50 25.86
CA GLY A 150 -23.34 -21.58 24.42
C GLY A 150 -23.95 -22.85 23.81
N VAL A 151 -24.58 -22.68 22.66
CA VAL A 151 -24.99 -23.76 21.77
C VAL A 151 -23.75 -24.21 21.00
N THR A 152 -23.37 -25.47 21.17
CA THR A 152 -22.36 -26.15 20.37
C THR A 152 -22.92 -26.43 18.98
N ILE A 153 -22.47 -25.69 17.97
CA ILE A 153 -22.74 -26.04 16.57
C ILE A 153 -21.61 -26.98 16.13
N ALA A 154 -21.96 -28.25 15.91
CA ALA A 154 -21.08 -29.21 15.28
C ALA A 154 -20.79 -28.75 13.84
N ALA A 155 -19.52 -28.50 13.54
CA ALA A 155 -19.06 -28.21 12.19
C ALA A 155 -19.20 -29.46 11.32
N SER A 156 -20.01 -29.35 10.26
CA SER A 156 -20.09 -30.32 9.17
C SER A 156 -18.81 -30.26 8.35
N MET A 157 -18.08 -31.38 8.29
CA MET A 157 -16.85 -31.54 7.53
C MET A 157 -17.12 -31.45 6.02
N GLY A 158 -16.77 -30.31 5.41
CA GLY A 158 -16.50 -30.19 3.99
C GLY A 158 -15.10 -30.73 3.67
N THR A 159 -14.96 -31.37 2.51
CA THR A 159 -13.76 -32.05 1.99
C THR A 159 -12.46 -31.24 2.11
N PRO A 160 -11.34 -31.87 2.54
CA PRO A 160 -10.07 -31.16 2.71
C PRO A 160 -9.41 -30.87 1.36
N VAL A 161 -9.17 -29.60 1.08
CA VAL A 161 -8.21 -29.15 0.08
C VAL A 161 -6.81 -29.28 0.70
N SER A 162 -5.95 -30.05 0.03
CA SER A 162 -4.48 -30.21 0.18
C SER A 162 -3.86 -30.05 1.57
N ALA A 163 -3.20 -31.13 2.03
CA ALA A 163 -2.47 -31.24 3.29
C ALA A 163 -1.74 -29.95 3.72
N VAL A 164 -2.15 -29.40 4.87
CA VAL A 164 -1.44 -28.34 5.59
C VAL A 164 -0.06 -28.87 5.99
N PRO A 165 1.06 -28.19 5.69
CA PRO A 165 2.35 -28.61 6.21
C PRO A 165 2.37 -28.42 7.73
N SER A 166 2.87 -29.44 8.42
CA SER A 166 3.04 -29.43 9.87
C SER A 166 4.19 -28.50 10.28
N GLY A 167 3.86 -27.28 10.69
CA GLY A 167 4.80 -26.31 11.24
C GLY A 167 4.04 -25.15 11.89
N ASP A 168 4.58 -24.57 12.95
CA ASP A 168 4.03 -23.35 13.54
C ASP A 168 4.55 -22.14 12.75
N ALA A 169 3.73 -21.10 12.59
CA ALA A 169 4.17 -19.86 11.94
C ALA A 169 5.20 -19.15 12.84
N VAL A 170 6.27 -18.65 12.23
CA VAL A 170 7.29 -17.84 12.91
C VAL A 170 7.21 -16.41 12.37
N ARG A 171 7.09 -15.44 13.27
CA ARG A 171 6.99 -14.01 12.94
C ARG A 171 7.90 -13.21 13.84
N ILE A 172 8.84 -12.50 13.24
CA ILE A 172 9.92 -11.81 13.94
C ILE A 172 9.82 -10.32 13.59
N LEU A 173 9.73 -9.48 14.62
CA LEU A 173 9.83 -8.03 14.50
C LEU A 173 11.31 -7.63 14.69
N CYS A 174 12.02 -7.44 13.59
CA CYS A 174 13.47 -7.24 13.59
C CYS A 174 13.82 -5.88 14.23
N GLY A 175 14.84 -5.87 15.09
CA GLY A 175 15.21 -4.72 15.91
C GLY A 175 14.18 -4.26 16.94
N GLY A 176 13.04 -4.95 17.06
CA GLY A 176 11.97 -4.56 17.97
C GLY A 176 12.35 -4.83 19.43
N THR A 177 12.15 -3.83 20.29
CA THR A 177 12.31 -3.96 21.76
C THR A 177 11.03 -4.44 22.45
N ARG A 178 9.90 -4.46 21.72
CA ARG A 178 8.63 -5.00 22.22
C ARG A 178 8.65 -6.52 22.16
N SER A 179 8.26 -7.14 23.27
CA SER A 179 8.18 -8.60 23.36
C SER A 179 7.16 -9.21 22.40
N GLN A 180 6.04 -8.51 22.14
CA GLN A 180 4.99 -8.95 21.20
C GLN A 180 4.26 -7.77 20.55
N TYR A 181 3.94 -7.90 19.26
CA TYR A 181 3.05 -7.00 18.51
C TYR A 181 1.95 -7.80 17.82
N ARG A 182 0.68 -7.36 17.93
CA ARG A 182 -0.42 -7.94 17.16
C ARG A 182 -0.77 -7.04 15.99
N ASP A 183 -0.71 -7.59 14.77
CA ASP A 183 -1.08 -6.86 13.56
C ASP A 183 -2.61 -6.76 13.38
N ARG A 184 -3.06 -6.03 12.36
CA ARG A 184 -4.49 -5.87 12.07
C ARG A 184 -5.19 -7.14 11.58
N GLN A 185 -4.43 -8.16 11.22
CA GLN A 185 -4.92 -9.49 10.84
C GLN A 185 -4.94 -10.43 12.06
N GLY A 186 -4.64 -9.91 13.26
CA GLY A 186 -4.61 -10.70 14.49
C GLY A 186 -3.36 -11.55 14.65
N ASN A 187 -2.40 -11.52 13.73
CA ASN A 187 -1.17 -12.29 13.85
C ASN A 187 -0.28 -11.70 14.95
N GLU A 188 0.36 -12.57 15.70
CA GLU A 188 1.34 -12.20 16.72
C GLU A 188 2.75 -12.22 16.14
N TRP A 189 3.48 -11.14 16.37
CA TRP A 189 4.86 -10.93 15.97
C TRP A 189 5.71 -10.88 17.23
N GLY A 190 6.71 -11.75 17.31
CA GLY A 190 7.65 -11.83 18.42
C GLY A 190 8.80 -10.84 18.29
N GLU A 191 9.60 -10.77 19.35
CA GLU A 191 10.85 -10.00 19.38
C GLU A 191 11.89 -10.48 18.36
N ASP A 192 12.98 -9.74 18.24
CA ASP A 192 14.10 -10.01 17.34
C ASP A 192 14.96 -11.21 17.77
N ALA A 193 14.36 -12.41 17.73
CA ALA A 193 14.98 -13.65 18.13
C ALA A 193 15.85 -14.27 17.02
N PHE A 194 16.77 -15.15 17.41
CA PHE A 194 17.63 -15.97 16.53
C PHE A 194 18.68 -15.21 15.70
N ALA A 195 18.81 -13.90 15.88
CA ALA A 195 19.79 -13.08 15.18
C ALA A 195 21.21 -13.27 15.74
N THR A 196 22.20 -13.18 14.86
CA THR A 196 23.62 -13.07 15.20
C THR A 196 24.25 -11.97 14.35
N GLY A 197 24.98 -11.04 14.98
CA GLY A 197 25.53 -9.85 14.31
C GLY A 197 24.50 -8.73 14.12
N GLY A 198 24.96 -7.62 13.55
CA GLY A 198 24.17 -6.41 13.36
C GLY A 198 23.67 -5.76 14.66
N SER A 199 22.92 -4.67 14.50
CA SER A 199 22.37 -3.85 15.58
C SER A 199 20.89 -3.60 15.35
N ALA A 200 20.13 -3.51 16.45
CA ALA A 200 18.75 -3.04 16.41
C ALA A 200 18.73 -1.51 16.22
N ALA A 201 17.79 -1.03 15.40
CA ALA A 201 17.54 0.39 15.17
C ALA A 201 16.04 0.66 15.05
N GLU A 202 15.64 1.88 15.36
CA GLU A 202 14.27 2.36 15.18
C GLU A 202 14.21 3.40 14.06
N SER A 203 13.11 3.37 13.32
CA SER A 203 12.77 4.33 12.29
C SER A 203 12.07 5.55 12.89
N THR A 204 12.42 6.74 12.42
CA THR A 204 11.74 8.00 12.78
C THR A 204 10.64 8.40 11.79
N ALA A 205 10.44 7.61 10.72
CA ALA A 205 9.44 7.90 9.71
C ALA A 205 8.03 7.91 10.30
N GLN A 206 7.30 8.99 10.04
CA GLN A 206 5.94 9.18 10.54
C GLN A 206 4.90 8.40 9.72
N TRP A 207 5.23 8.05 8.49
CA TRP A 207 4.36 7.31 7.57
C TRP A 207 5.17 6.31 6.77
N ILE A 208 4.55 5.16 6.50
CA ILE A 208 5.03 4.14 5.59
C ILE A 208 3.94 3.91 4.56
N TYR A 209 4.23 4.16 3.28
CA TYR A 209 3.27 3.94 2.20
C TYR A 209 3.07 2.45 1.91
N ARG A 210 1.97 2.11 1.25
CA ARG A 210 1.62 0.73 0.85
C ARG A 210 1.51 -0.27 2.00
N THR A 211 1.27 0.19 3.23
CA THR A 211 1.01 -0.68 4.37
C THR A 211 -0.16 -0.19 5.23
N ARG A 212 -1.03 -1.10 5.66
CA ARG A 212 -1.96 -0.89 6.79
C ARG A 212 -1.32 -1.19 8.14
N ASN A 213 -0.11 -1.72 8.19
CA ASN A 213 0.58 -2.16 9.40
C ASN A 213 1.95 -1.45 9.55
N PRO A 214 1.99 -0.10 9.69
CA PRO A 214 3.25 0.64 9.71
C PRO A 214 4.18 0.25 10.87
N GLN A 215 3.63 -0.30 11.96
CA GLN A 215 4.43 -0.77 13.10
C GLN A 215 5.39 -1.91 12.73
N LEU A 216 5.10 -2.70 11.69
CA LEU A 216 6.02 -3.72 11.19
C LEU A 216 7.30 -3.13 10.58
N PHE A 217 7.32 -1.82 10.33
CA PHE A 217 8.40 -1.11 9.64
C PHE A 217 9.04 -0.02 10.51
N HIS A 218 8.67 0.05 11.80
CA HIS A 218 9.20 1.04 12.73
C HIS A 218 10.48 0.60 13.43
N SER A 219 10.77 -0.70 13.48
CA SER A 219 12.06 -1.22 13.93
C SER A 219 12.76 -1.95 12.78
N MET A 220 14.07 -2.09 12.89
CA MET A 220 14.87 -2.86 11.95
C MET A 220 16.11 -3.44 12.61
N ARG A 221 16.60 -4.56 12.09
CA ARG A 221 17.99 -4.97 12.29
C ARG A 221 18.83 -4.47 11.12
N THR A 222 19.99 -3.88 11.40
CA THR A 222 20.90 -3.32 10.40
C THR A 222 22.37 -3.69 10.65
N GLY A 223 23.24 -3.54 9.66
CA GLY A 223 24.64 -4.00 9.68
C GLY A 223 24.78 -5.41 9.09
N GLU A 224 25.92 -6.08 9.23
CA GLU A 224 26.03 -7.47 8.77
C GLU A 224 25.49 -8.44 9.83
N PHE A 225 24.51 -9.26 9.45
CA PHE A 225 23.85 -10.17 10.38
C PHE A 225 23.28 -11.41 9.69
N SER A 226 22.92 -12.39 10.51
CA SER A 226 22.23 -13.61 10.11
C SER A 226 21.15 -14.01 11.11
N TYR A 227 20.22 -14.84 10.67
CA TYR A 227 19.23 -15.52 11.50
C TYR A 227 19.34 -17.03 11.29
N ASN A 228 19.36 -17.78 12.39
CA ASN A 228 19.29 -19.24 12.38
C ASN A 228 17.98 -19.67 13.04
N ILE A 229 16.92 -19.79 12.23
CA ILE A 229 15.55 -19.94 12.73
C ILE A 229 15.21 -21.44 12.80
N PRO A 230 14.98 -22.02 13.98
CA PRO A 230 14.63 -23.43 14.09
C PRO A 230 13.25 -23.67 13.48
N LEU A 231 13.15 -24.64 12.56
CA LEU A 231 11.89 -25.03 11.93
C LEU A 231 11.75 -26.56 11.95
N LYS A 232 10.52 -27.04 12.08
CA LYS A 232 10.20 -28.45 11.84
C LYS A 232 10.46 -28.77 10.35
N PRO A 233 10.83 -30.01 9.99
CA PRO A 233 10.93 -30.40 8.59
C PRO A 233 9.60 -30.13 7.86
N GLY A 234 9.66 -29.39 6.75
CA GLY A 234 8.47 -28.95 6.05
C GLY A 234 8.76 -27.99 4.90
N VAL A 235 7.70 -27.61 4.19
CA VAL A 235 7.72 -26.57 3.17
C VAL A 235 7.02 -25.34 3.70
N TYR A 236 7.64 -24.19 3.50
CA TYR A 236 7.27 -22.90 4.06
C TYR A 236 7.20 -21.83 2.98
N GLU A 237 6.45 -20.78 3.27
CA GLU A 237 6.48 -19.50 2.58
C GLU A 237 7.25 -18.52 3.46
N LEU A 238 8.25 -17.85 2.88
CA LEU A 238 9.06 -16.82 3.53
C LEU A 238 8.67 -15.45 2.97
N ARG A 239 8.43 -14.50 3.87
CA ARG A 239 8.26 -13.08 3.54
C ARG A 239 9.25 -12.23 4.30
N LEU A 240 9.96 -11.38 3.56
CA LEU A 240 10.91 -10.41 4.10
C LEU A 240 10.33 -9.01 3.93
N PHE A 241 10.23 -8.26 5.01
CA PHE A 241 9.62 -6.94 5.06
C PHE A 241 10.71 -5.88 5.17
N PHE A 242 10.65 -4.90 4.27
CA PHE A 242 11.60 -3.82 4.16
C PHE A 242 10.86 -2.49 4.03
N ALA A 243 11.38 -1.45 4.66
CA ALA A 243 11.09 -0.08 4.33
C ALA A 243 12.34 0.73 4.64
N ASP A 244 12.90 1.36 3.62
CA ASP A 244 14.01 2.27 3.84
C ASP A 244 13.46 3.64 4.28
N THR A 245 13.71 3.95 5.54
CA THR A 245 13.21 5.17 6.19
C THR A 245 14.31 6.19 6.47
N ALA A 246 15.57 5.84 6.16
CA ALA A 246 16.69 6.76 6.31
C ALA A 246 16.57 7.94 5.33
N TYR A 247 15.89 7.72 4.21
CA TYR A 247 15.60 8.74 3.21
C TYR A 247 14.14 9.20 3.39
N THR A 248 13.94 10.32 4.09
CA THR A 248 12.60 10.89 4.31
C THR A 248 12.19 11.81 3.16
N PRO A 249 10.91 11.81 2.75
CA PRO A 249 10.42 12.76 1.76
C PRO A 249 10.38 14.17 2.34
N GLY A 250 11.32 15.02 1.91
CA GLY A 250 11.40 16.45 2.21
C GLY A 250 11.90 17.24 1.00
N PRO A 251 11.79 18.58 0.99
CA PRO A 251 12.17 19.42 -0.15
C PRO A 251 13.67 19.39 -0.49
N ALA A 252 14.50 18.72 0.31
CA ALA A 252 15.95 18.65 0.16
C ALA A 252 16.54 17.24 -0.03
N MET A 253 15.75 16.18 -0.28
CA MET A 253 16.31 14.82 -0.45
C MET A 253 15.73 14.09 -1.67
N GLU A 254 16.43 14.25 -2.79
CA GLU A 254 16.72 13.18 -3.76
C GLU A 254 17.76 12.22 -3.16
N GLY A 255 17.79 10.97 -3.60
CA GLY A 255 18.99 10.12 -3.45
C GLY A 255 18.97 9.08 -2.33
N GLY A 256 18.25 7.98 -2.56
CA GLY A 256 18.45 6.69 -1.87
C GLY A 256 18.66 5.52 -2.84
N GLU A 257 18.19 5.67 -4.09
CA GLU A 257 18.42 4.68 -5.16
C GLU A 257 19.93 4.54 -5.45
N ASN A 258 20.38 3.30 -5.54
CA ASN A 258 21.75 2.82 -5.68
C ASN A 258 22.67 3.22 -4.50
N VAL A 259 22.12 3.66 -3.37
CA VAL A 259 22.90 3.98 -2.17
C VAL A 259 22.99 2.77 -1.25
N ARG A 260 21.85 2.21 -0.85
CA ARG A 260 21.78 1.00 -0.02
C ARG A 260 21.52 -0.24 -0.86
N MET A 261 22.61 -0.85 -1.32
CA MET A 261 22.58 -2.15 -1.98
C MET A 261 23.16 -3.23 -1.08
N PHE A 262 22.48 -4.37 -1.02
CA PHE A 262 22.93 -5.52 -0.25
C PHE A 262 22.45 -6.85 -0.83
N ASN A 263 23.04 -7.96 -0.37
CA ASN A 263 22.56 -9.28 -0.71
C ASN A 263 21.83 -9.91 0.47
N VAL A 264 20.84 -10.75 0.16
CA VAL A 264 20.20 -11.67 1.10
C VAL A 264 20.40 -13.09 0.60
N SER A 265 20.85 -13.98 1.49
CA SER A 265 20.99 -15.39 1.21
C SER A 265 20.10 -16.23 2.10
N LEU A 266 19.64 -17.36 1.57
CA LEU A 266 18.84 -18.37 2.20
C LEU A 266 19.55 -19.73 2.06
N ASN A 267 19.88 -20.37 3.17
CA ASN A 267 20.64 -21.63 3.23
C ASN A 267 21.91 -21.58 2.34
N GLY A 268 22.61 -20.45 2.36
CA GLY A 268 23.82 -20.20 1.56
C GLY A 268 23.58 -19.81 0.10
N LYS A 269 22.35 -19.86 -0.41
CA LYS A 269 22.01 -19.41 -1.77
C LYS A 269 21.54 -17.96 -1.75
N VAL A 270 22.14 -17.10 -2.56
CA VAL A 270 21.68 -15.70 -2.72
C VAL A 270 20.29 -15.68 -3.35
N ILE A 271 19.31 -15.11 -2.65
CA ILE A 271 17.91 -14.97 -3.08
C ILE A 271 17.54 -13.53 -3.45
N LEU A 272 18.27 -12.55 -2.94
CA LEU A 272 18.20 -11.15 -3.34
C LEU A 272 19.63 -10.67 -3.60
N ARG A 273 19.91 -10.19 -4.81
CA ARG A 273 21.25 -9.74 -5.23
C ARG A 273 21.22 -8.25 -5.49
N ASN A 274 22.20 -7.51 -4.97
CA ASN A 274 22.31 -6.05 -5.10
C ASN A 274 20.98 -5.34 -4.82
N PHE A 275 20.24 -5.86 -3.84
CA PHE A 275 18.90 -5.44 -3.54
C PHE A 275 18.90 -4.04 -2.95
N ASP A 276 18.06 -3.20 -3.52
CA ASP A 276 17.87 -1.81 -3.16
C ASP A 276 16.38 -1.56 -2.95
N ILE A 277 16.03 -1.33 -1.69
CA ILE A 277 14.65 -1.13 -1.25
C ILE A 277 14.07 0.15 -1.87
N VAL A 278 14.87 1.22 -1.98
CA VAL A 278 14.41 2.51 -2.50
C VAL A 278 14.18 2.41 -4.01
N ALA A 279 15.00 1.66 -4.75
CA ALA A 279 14.76 1.40 -6.16
C ALA A 279 13.54 0.49 -6.40
N ASP A 280 13.26 -0.47 -5.51
CA ASP A 280 12.14 -1.41 -5.65
C ASP A 280 10.78 -0.76 -5.33
N ALA A 281 10.69 -0.03 -4.21
CA ALA A 281 9.42 0.50 -3.70
C ALA A 281 9.38 2.02 -3.49
N GLY A 282 10.52 2.70 -3.54
CA GLY A 282 10.66 4.11 -3.17
C GLY A 282 10.93 4.32 -1.67
N PRO A 283 11.36 5.54 -1.29
CA PRO A 283 11.64 5.86 0.11
C PRO A 283 10.35 5.80 0.94
N THR A 284 10.47 5.44 2.23
CA THR A 284 9.34 5.38 3.18
C THR A 284 8.14 4.57 2.69
N THR A 285 8.39 3.54 1.88
CA THR A 285 7.35 2.68 1.28
C THR A 285 7.62 1.24 1.67
N ALA A 286 6.58 0.52 2.07
CA ALA A 286 6.68 -0.89 2.39
C ALA A 286 6.99 -1.71 1.13
N ASP A 287 8.08 -2.46 1.20
CA ASP A 287 8.44 -3.51 0.27
C ASP A 287 8.41 -4.87 0.98
N ILE A 288 7.83 -5.87 0.32
CA ILE A 288 7.74 -7.24 0.82
C ILE A 288 8.23 -8.19 -0.27
N ARG A 289 9.30 -8.94 -0.01
CA ARG A 289 9.79 -10.00 -0.91
C ARG A 289 9.25 -11.34 -0.44
N VAL A 290 8.69 -12.13 -1.36
CA VAL A 290 7.99 -13.38 -1.05
C VAL A 290 8.65 -14.54 -1.79
N PHE A 291 8.88 -15.62 -1.05
CA PHE A 291 9.49 -16.84 -1.56
C PHE A 291 8.64 -18.04 -1.13
N LYS A 292 8.25 -18.88 -2.09
CA LYS A 292 7.59 -20.17 -1.84
C LYS A 292 8.63 -21.31 -1.87
N ASP A 293 8.21 -22.50 -1.45
CA ASP A 293 9.03 -23.71 -1.47
C ASP A 293 10.32 -23.61 -0.64
N VAL A 294 10.25 -22.91 0.50
CA VAL A 294 11.36 -22.76 1.43
C VAL A 294 11.37 -23.91 2.44
N SER A 295 12.55 -24.46 2.75
CA SER A 295 12.70 -25.53 3.74
C SER A 295 13.92 -25.30 4.63
N PRO A 296 13.91 -25.75 5.90
CA PRO A 296 15.11 -25.74 6.73
C PRO A 296 16.21 -26.61 6.12
N ALA A 297 17.46 -26.29 6.44
CA ALA A 297 18.61 -27.11 6.13
C ALA A 297 18.62 -28.41 6.97
N ALA A 298 19.58 -29.29 6.67
CA ALA A 298 19.68 -30.62 7.30
C ALA A 298 19.93 -30.57 8.82
N ASP A 299 20.38 -29.43 9.35
CA ASP A 299 20.58 -29.19 10.77
C ASP A 299 19.31 -28.71 11.50
N GLY A 300 18.19 -28.57 10.79
CA GLY A 300 16.89 -28.15 11.35
C GLY A 300 16.69 -26.63 11.41
N TYR A 301 17.59 -25.84 10.85
CA TYR A 301 17.49 -24.38 10.84
C TYR A 301 17.23 -23.83 9.45
N LEU A 302 16.48 -22.73 9.37
CA LEU A 302 16.47 -21.85 8.22
C LEU A 302 17.54 -20.79 8.41
N HIS A 303 18.56 -20.80 7.54
CA HIS A 303 19.64 -19.82 7.61
C HIS A 303 19.34 -18.66 6.67
N LEU A 304 19.20 -17.46 7.22
CA LEU A 304 19.13 -16.23 6.46
C LEU A 304 20.34 -15.37 6.78
N ALA A 305 20.97 -14.76 5.78
CA ALA A 305 22.10 -13.85 6.01
C ALA A 305 22.06 -12.63 5.09
N TRP A 306 22.39 -11.48 5.67
CA TRP A 306 22.45 -10.18 5.01
C TRP A 306 23.90 -9.70 4.96
N SER A 307 24.38 -9.39 3.77
CA SER A 307 25.74 -8.88 3.54
C SER A 307 25.68 -7.61 2.71
N HIS A 308 26.46 -6.60 3.08
CA HIS A 308 26.48 -5.33 2.36
C HIS A 308 27.08 -5.47 0.95
N VAL A 309 26.68 -4.56 0.06
CA VAL A 309 27.37 -4.31 -1.22
C VAL A 309 27.84 -2.86 -1.27
N ALA A 310 26.96 -1.91 -0.92
CA ALA A 310 27.28 -0.48 -0.91
C ALA A 310 27.06 0.20 0.46
N ASP A 311 25.98 -0.14 1.17
CA ASP A 311 25.68 0.35 2.52
C ASP A 311 25.13 -0.80 3.38
N MET A 312 24.98 -0.56 4.68
CA MET A 312 24.51 -1.55 5.64
C MET A 312 23.13 -2.09 5.23
N PRO A 313 22.95 -3.42 5.18
CA PRO A 313 21.65 -4.01 4.92
C PRO A 313 20.71 -3.72 6.09
N LEU A 314 19.42 -3.90 5.83
CA LEU A 314 18.40 -3.87 6.87
C LEU A 314 17.28 -4.86 6.59
N VAL A 315 16.55 -5.24 7.63
CA VAL A 315 15.27 -5.94 7.55
C VAL A 315 14.38 -5.46 8.69
N ASN A 316 13.10 -5.22 8.41
CA ASN A 316 12.14 -4.73 9.39
C ASN A 316 11.37 -5.87 10.06
N ALA A 317 10.97 -6.88 9.28
CA ALA A 317 10.28 -8.05 9.80
C ALA A 317 10.52 -9.28 8.93
N ILE A 318 10.35 -10.46 9.52
CA ILE A 318 10.43 -11.77 8.85
C ILE A 318 9.18 -12.57 9.21
N GLU A 319 8.45 -13.06 8.21
CA GLU A 319 7.35 -14.01 8.39
C GLU A 319 7.70 -15.32 7.68
N ILE A 320 7.55 -16.43 8.40
CA ILE A 320 7.68 -17.78 7.88
C ILE A 320 6.40 -18.51 8.26
N VAL A 321 5.61 -18.92 7.27
CA VAL A 321 4.37 -19.66 7.49
C VAL A 321 4.44 -21.00 6.76
N PRO A 322 3.72 -22.04 7.23
CA PRO A 322 3.56 -23.26 6.45
C PRO A 322 3.09 -22.93 5.03
N GLY A 323 3.82 -23.43 4.03
CA GLY A 323 3.60 -23.17 2.61
C GLY A 323 2.67 -24.19 1.95
N ILE A 324 2.55 -24.15 0.64
CA ILE A 324 1.95 -25.24 -0.14
C ILE A 324 3.00 -25.61 -1.18
N ARG A 325 3.35 -26.89 -1.29
CA ARG A 325 4.42 -27.30 -2.21
C ARG A 325 4.03 -26.90 -3.64
N GLY A 326 4.90 -26.15 -4.32
CA GLY A 326 4.71 -25.65 -5.68
C GLY A 326 3.77 -24.44 -5.80
N HIS A 327 3.15 -23.98 -4.71
CA HIS A 327 2.15 -22.92 -4.74
C HIS A 327 2.38 -21.89 -3.64
N LEU A 328 2.27 -20.62 -4.00
CA LEU A 328 2.06 -19.55 -3.03
C LEU A 328 0.67 -19.69 -2.41
N ARG A 329 0.55 -19.38 -1.12
CA ARG A 329 -0.77 -19.34 -0.47
C ARG A 329 -1.64 -18.28 -1.16
N PRO A 330 -2.96 -18.53 -1.32
CA PRO A 330 -3.88 -17.55 -1.86
C PRO A 330 -3.80 -16.21 -1.11
N ILE A 331 -3.72 -15.11 -1.84
CA ILE A 331 -3.80 -13.75 -1.28
C ILE A 331 -5.23 -13.26 -1.48
N ARG A 332 -5.92 -12.98 -0.37
CA ARG A 332 -7.31 -12.55 -0.37
C ARG A 332 -7.43 -11.24 0.40
N LEU A 333 -7.76 -10.19 -0.33
CA LEU A 333 -7.85 -8.83 0.19
C LEU A 333 -9.28 -8.34 0.06
N VAL A 334 -9.83 -7.78 1.13
CA VAL A 334 -11.14 -7.14 1.15
C VAL A 334 -10.99 -5.69 1.62
N THR A 335 -11.69 -4.76 1.00
CA THR A 335 -11.57 -3.31 1.31
C THR A 335 -12.27 -2.90 2.62
N GLN A 336 -12.36 -3.85 3.55
CA GLN A 336 -12.89 -3.68 4.89
C GLN A 336 -11.77 -3.43 5.92
N ASP A 337 -12.15 -2.99 7.12
CA ASP A 337 -11.20 -2.67 8.18
C ASP A 337 -10.80 -3.90 9.02
N ASN A 338 -11.65 -4.93 9.02
CA ASN A 338 -11.44 -6.18 9.73
C ASN A 338 -11.43 -7.36 8.75
N MET A 339 -10.91 -8.49 9.23
CA MET A 339 -10.98 -9.74 8.49
C MET A 339 -12.43 -10.13 8.22
N PHE A 340 -12.66 -10.71 7.05
CA PHE A 340 -13.96 -11.24 6.64
C PHE A 340 -13.80 -12.73 6.36
N THR A 341 -14.66 -13.56 6.95
CA THR A 341 -14.73 -14.99 6.64
C THR A 341 -16.03 -15.23 5.90
N ASP A 342 -15.94 -15.70 4.66
CA ASP A 342 -17.12 -16.03 3.88
C ASP A 342 -17.78 -17.33 4.36
N ARG A 343 -18.96 -17.63 3.83
CA ARG A 343 -19.74 -18.83 4.20
C ARG A 343 -19.03 -20.14 3.91
N SER A 344 -18.06 -20.15 2.99
CA SER A 344 -17.24 -21.32 2.68
C SER A 344 -16.10 -21.54 3.69
N GLY A 345 -15.93 -20.62 4.63
CA GLY A 345 -14.84 -20.63 5.61
C GLY A 345 -13.54 -20.03 5.07
N VAL A 346 -13.56 -19.43 3.88
CA VAL A 346 -12.41 -18.74 3.31
C VAL A 346 -12.25 -17.38 3.98
N VAL A 347 -11.01 -17.12 4.41
CA VAL A 347 -10.65 -15.91 5.15
C VAL A 347 -10.05 -14.88 4.20
N TRP A 348 -10.54 -13.65 4.31
CA TRP A 348 -10.12 -12.46 3.58
C TRP A 348 -9.51 -11.44 4.54
N SER A 349 -8.29 -11.01 4.28
CA SER A 349 -7.62 -9.98 5.06
C SER A 349 -8.05 -8.59 4.62
N PRO A 350 -8.06 -7.58 5.52
CA PRO A 350 -8.15 -6.17 5.13
C PRO A 350 -7.14 -5.85 4.02
N ASP A 351 -7.56 -5.04 3.04
CA ASP A 351 -6.74 -4.74 1.88
C ASP A 351 -5.46 -4.01 2.27
N ASP A 352 -4.33 -4.55 1.83
CA ASP A 352 -3.01 -3.96 2.06
C ASP A 352 -2.33 -3.65 0.71
N TYR A 353 -1.09 -3.17 0.72
CA TYR A 353 -0.27 -2.93 -0.48
C TYR A 353 -0.76 -1.81 -1.41
N PHE A 354 -1.76 -1.03 -0.97
CA PHE A 354 -2.38 -0.01 -1.79
C PHE A 354 -1.70 1.36 -1.69
N LEU A 355 -1.80 2.15 -2.75
CA LEU A 355 -1.49 3.58 -2.74
C LEU A 355 -2.69 4.34 -3.35
N GLY A 356 -3.08 5.44 -2.69
CA GLY A 356 -4.21 6.26 -3.14
C GLY A 356 -5.59 5.66 -2.82
N GLY A 357 -6.62 6.34 -3.33
CA GLY A 357 -8.01 6.02 -3.07
C GLY A 357 -8.44 6.22 -1.60
N ARG A 358 -9.73 6.03 -1.35
CA ARG A 358 -10.36 6.07 -0.03
C ARG A 358 -11.30 4.88 0.11
N THR A 359 -11.51 4.41 1.33
CA THR A 359 -12.53 3.38 1.58
C THR A 359 -13.82 4.03 2.10
N ILE A 360 -14.96 3.45 1.73
CA ILE A 360 -16.28 3.89 2.19
C ILE A 360 -17.18 2.69 2.40
N ALA A 361 -18.03 2.77 3.42
CA ALA A 361 -19.14 1.84 3.60
C ALA A 361 -20.27 2.21 2.65
N ARG A 362 -20.82 1.21 1.97
CA ARG A 362 -21.93 1.38 1.03
C ARG A 362 -23.20 0.82 1.66
N TYR A 363 -24.31 1.50 1.39
CA TYR A 363 -25.62 1.09 1.87
C TYR A 363 -26.33 0.26 0.80
N GLY A 364 -27.10 -0.74 1.24
CA GLY A 364 -27.83 -1.64 0.37
C GLY A 364 -27.13 -2.98 0.16
N THR A 365 -27.90 -3.96 -0.29
CA THR A 365 -27.42 -5.33 -0.50
C THR A 365 -27.05 -5.51 -1.97
N VAL A 366 -25.86 -6.03 -2.23
CA VAL A 366 -25.47 -6.44 -3.58
C VAL A 366 -26.11 -7.79 -3.89
N ALA A 367 -26.83 -7.86 -5.01
CA ALA A 367 -27.44 -9.06 -5.55
C ALA A 367 -26.43 -9.88 -6.37
N GLY A 368 -26.59 -11.21 -6.35
CA GLY A 368 -25.67 -12.16 -6.99
C GLY A 368 -24.79 -12.96 -6.03
N PRO A 369 -24.03 -12.35 -5.10
CA PRO A 369 -23.08 -13.09 -4.28
C PRO A 369 -23.78 -13.92 -3.21
N GLU A 370 -23.23 -15.10 -2.93
CA GLU A 370 -23.59 -15.87 -1.73
C GLU A 370 -23.24 -15.11 -0.44
N ASP A 371 -22.22 -14.25 -0.52
CA ASP A 371 -21.69 -13.41 0.56
C ASP A 371 -21.78 -11.92 0.21
N PRO A 372 -22.96 -11.27 0.34
CA PRO A 372 -23.11 -9.84 0.08
C PRO A 372 -22.23 -8.94 0.95
N GLN A 373 -21.82 -9.44 2.12
CA GLN A 373 -20.96 -8.73 3.07
C GLN A 373 -19.58 -8.41 2.49
N LEU A 374 -19.10 -9.20 1.52
CA LEU A 374 -17.86 -8.91 0.80
C LEU A 374 -17.88 -7.54 0.11
N TYR A 375 -19.08 -7.06 -0.25
CA TYR A 375 -19.32 -5.82 -1.00
C TYR A 375 -19.79 -4.64 -0.14
N GLU A 376 -19.85 -4.78 1.18
CA GLU A 376 -20.29 -3.70 2.09
C GLU A 376 -19.37 -2.48 2.06
N ARG A 377 -18.11 -2.67 1.63
CA ARG A 377 -17.13 -1.61 1.48
C ARG A 377 -16.49 -1.67 0.10
N GLU A 378 -16.03 -0.50 -0.32
CA GLU A 378 -15.20 -0.37 -1.51
C GLU A 378 -14.06 0.60 -1.25
N ARG A 379 -12.93 0.37 -1.93
CA ARG A 379 -11.95 1.41 -2.21
C ARG A 379 -12.38 2.11 -3.49
N TYR A 380 -12.39 3.44 -3.48
CA TYR A 380 -12.68 4.25 -4.66
C TYR A 380 -11.67 5.38 -4.83
N GLY A 381 -11.48 5.85 -6.06
CA GLY A 381 -10.59 6.95 -6.41
C GLY A 381 -9.70 6.63 -7.59
N ASN A 382 -8.54 7.31 -7.64
CA ASN A 382 -7.37 6.83 -8.38
C ASN A 382 -6.47 6.10 -7.38
N PHE A 383 -6.21 4.81 -7.61
CA PHE A 383 -5.45 3.97 -6.69
C PHE A 383 -4.74 2.81 -7.39
N SER A 384 -3.75 2.25 -6.70
CA SER A 384 -3.02 1.06 -7.16
C SER A 384 -2.72 0.10 -6.01
N TYR A 385 -2.42 -1.15 -6.35
CA TYR A 385 -1.88 -2.18 -5.46
C TYR A 385 -0.55 -2.68 -6.00
N ALA A 386 0.42 -2.93 -5.11
CA ALA A 386 1.67 -3.62 -5.44
C ALA A 386 1.72 -4.93 -4.66
N ILE A 387 0.98 -5.93 -5.15
CA ILE A 387 0.77 -7.18 -4.41
C ILE A 387 2.03 -8.05 -4.52
N PRO A 388 2.70 -8.38 -3.41
CA PRO A 388 3.91 -9.17 -3.44
C PRO A 388 3.61 -10.64 -3.67
N VAL A 389 4.29 -11.25 -4.63
CA VAL A 389 4.13 -12.65 -5.00
C VAL A 389 5.49 -13.28 -5.32
N ALA A 390 5.60 -14.61 -5.21
CA ALA A 390 6.78 -15.33 -5.68
C ALA A 390 6.82 -15.39 -7.21
N GLU A 391 7.92 -15.87 -7.81
CA GLU A 391 7.94 -16.20 -9.23
C GLU A 391 6.86 -17.25 -9.55
N GLY A 392 6.17 -17.06 -10.69
CA GLY A 392 5.07 -17.93 -11.10
C GLY A 392 4.08 -17.24 -12.03
N ARG A 393 2.99 -17.96 -12.33
CA ARG A 393 1.81 -17.44 -13.03
C ARG A 393 0.65 -17.39 -12.06
N TYR A 394 -0.18 -16.36 -12.20
CA TYR A 394 -1.24 -16.07 -11.25
C TYR A 394 -2.56 -15.82 -11.94
N THR A 395 -3.61 -16.38 -11.34
CA THR A 395 -4.99 -15.96 -11.58
C THR A 395 -5.33 -14.81 -10.62
N VAL A 396 -5.78 -13.68 -11.14
CA VAL A 396 -6.30 -12.55 -10.34
C VAL A 396 -7.79 -12.41 -10.59
N LYS A 397 -8.56 -12.37 -9.52
CA LYS A 397 -9.99 -12.02 -9.53
C LYS A 397 -10.21 -10.68 -8.88
N LEU A 398 -10.94 -9.81 -9.56
CA LEU A 398 -11.33 -8.49 -9.08
C LEU A 398 -12.84 -8.45 -8.87
N TYR A 399 -13.25 -8.09 -7.66
CA TYR A 399 -14.65 -8.10 -7.22
C TYR A 399 -15.17 -6.67 -7.20
N PHE A 400 -16.20 -6.41 -7.99
CA PHE A 400 -16.81 -5.09 -8.15
C PHE A 400 -18.32 -5.14 -7.91
N ALA A 401 -18.87 -4.00 -7.54
CA ALA A 401 -20.30 -3.72 -7.60
C ALA A 401 -20.51 -2.21 -7.77
N GLU A 402 -21.46 -1.82 -8.62
CA GLU A 402 -21.87 -0.41 -8.72
C GLU A 402 -22.91 -0.12 -7.63
N THR A 403 -22.46 0.45 -6.52
CA THR A 403 -23.30 0.71 -5.34
C THR A 403 -23.63 2.20 -5.15
N TYR A 404 -23.09 3.08 -6.01
CA TYR A 404 -23.27 4.52 -5.91
C TYR A 404 -24.22 5.07 -6.97
N PHE A 405 -24.05 4.67 -8.23
CA PHE A 405 -24.91 5.05 -9.34
C PHE A 405 -26.10 4.09 -9.45
N GLY A 406 -27.28 4.65 -9.73
CA GLY A 406 -28.52 3.91 -9.88
C GLY A 406 -29.66 4.39 -8.98
N PRO A 407 -30.82 3.71 -9.01
CA PRO A 407 -32.04 4.16 -8.35
C PRO A 407 -32.00 4.06 -6.83
N VAL A 408 -31.17 3.15 -6.28
CA VAL A 408 -31.02 2.93 -4.84
C VAL A 408 -29.76 3.63 -4.29
N GLY A 409 -28.79 3.91 -5.15
CA GLY A 409 -27.57 4.63 -4.80
C GLY A 409 -27.80 6.14 -4.69
N GLY A 410 -27.02 6.80 -3.83
CA GLY A 410 -27.17 8.24 -3.56
C GLY A 410 -26.75 9.17 -4.70
N GLY A 411 -26.12 8.65 -5.78
CA GLY A 411 -25.56 9.46 -6.85
C GLY A 411 -26.55 9.87 -7.95
N GLY A 412 -27.53 9.02 -8.26
CA GLY A 412 -28.31 9.13 -9.51
C GLY A 412 -27.43 8.94 -10.76
N GLY A 413 -27.93 8.25 -11.78
CA GLY A 413 -27.16 7.97 -13.01
C GLY A 413 -27.33 6.54 -13.51
N GLY A 414 -26.45 6.13 -14.43
CA GLY A 414 -26.48 4.82 -15.08
C GLY A 414 -25.26 4.62 -16.00
N VAL A 415 -25.47 3.95 -17.14
CA VAL A 415 -24.43 3.74 -18.16
C VAL A 415 -23.71 5.05 -18.50
N GLY A 416 -22.38 5.00 -18.54
CA GLY A 416 -21.46 6.11 -18.80
C GLY A 416 -21.15 6.97 -17.58
N SER A 417 -21.82 6.77 -16.44
CA SER A 417 -21.61 7.61 -15.24
C SER A 417 -20.30 7.30 -14.52
N ARG A 418 -19.75 6.10 -14.73
CA ARG A 418 -18.45 5.67 -14.24
C ARG A 418 -17.72 4.85 -15.29
N LEU A 419 -16.55 5.32 -15.68
CA LEU A 419 -15.65 4.63 -16.61
C LEU A 419 -14.23 4.67 -16.04
N PHE A 420 -13.57 3.53 -16.01
CA PHE A 420 -12.16 3.46 -15.60
C PHE A 420 -11.43 2.33 -16.30
N ASP A 421 -10.12 2.46 -16.37
CA ASP A 421 -9.24 1.40 -16.85
C ASP A 421 -8.66 0.62 -15.67
N VAL A 422 -8.34 -0.65 -15.91
CA VAL A 422 -7.58 -1.48 -14.97
C VAL A 422 -6.36 -2.03 -15.69
N TYR A 423 -5.18 -1.85 -15.10
CA TYR A 423 -3.91 -2.34 -15.63
C TYR A 423 -3.26 -3.33 -14.66
N CYS A 424 -2.51 -4.30 -15.18
CA CYS A 424 -1.56 -5.11 -14.45
C CYS A 424 -0.18 -5.00 -15.10
N ASN A 425 0.83 -4.59 -14.34
CA ASN A 425 2.21 -4.44 -14.83
C ASN A 425 2.29 -3.62 -16.14
N GLY A 426 1.49 -2.54 -16.22
CA GLY A 426 1.39 -1.65 -17.38
C GLY A 426 0.53 -2.19 -18.54
N THR A 427 0.08 -3.44 -18.49
CA THR A 427 -0.80 -4.04 -19.51
C THR A 427 -2.26 -3.85 -19.12
N ALA A 428 -3.10 -3.38 -20.04
CA ALA A 428 -4.53 -3.19 -19.78
C ALA A 428 -5.24 -4.53 -19.59
N LEU A 429 -5.86 -4.73 -18.43
CA LEU A 429 -6.78 -5.83 -18.14
C LEU A 429 -8.21 -5.46 -18.53
N LEU A 430 -8.62 -4.23 -18.25
CA LEU A 430 -9.92 -3.67 -18.61
C LEU A 430 -9.72 -2.26 -19.18
N ARG A 431 -10.49 -1.91 -20.22
CA ARG A 431 -10.49 -0.58 -20.81
C ARG A 431 -11.89 0.00 -20.80
N ARG A 432 -12.03 1.27 -20.41
CA ARG A 432 -13.29 2.01 -20.31
C ARG A 432 -14.39 1.18 -19.62
N PHE A 433 -14.03 0.52 -18.53
CA PHE A 433 -14.90 -0.42 -17.85
C PHE A 433 -16.07 0.33 -17.22
N ASP A 434 -17.27 -0.06 -17.64
CA ASP A 434 -18.54 0.40 -17.09
C ASP A 434 -19.24 -0.76 -16.38
N MET A 435 -19.24 -0.71 -15.05
CA MET A 435 -19.93 -1.73 -14.25
C MET A 435 -21.45 -1.64 -14.37
N PHE A 436 -21.99 -0.44 -14.56
CA PHE A 436 -23.42 -0.24 -14.64
C PHE A 436 -23.95 -0.79 -15.97
N GLU A 437 -23.21 -0.61 -17.06
CA GLU A 437 -23.52 -1.25 -18.34
C GLU A 437 -23.47 -2.77 -18.23
N GLU A 438 -22.48 -3.33 -17.53
CA GLU A 438 -22.28 -4.77 -17.45
C GLU A 438 -23.33 -5.49 -16.57
N ALA A 439 -23.66 -4.95 -15.40
CA ALA A 439 -24.54 -5.63 -14.44
C ALA A 439 -25.63 -4.75 -13.82
N GLY A 440 -25.65 -3.45 -14.12
CA GLY A 440 -26.53 -2.50 -13.46
C GLY A 440 -26.14 -2.18 -12.02
N ALA A 441 -27.00 -1.43 -11.33
CA ALA A 441 -26.79 -1.07 -9.93
C ALA A 441 -26.91 -2.29 -9.01
N GLN A 442 -26.09 -2.34 -7.97
CA GLN A 442 -26.15 -3.31 -6.87
C GLN A 442 -26.08 -4.78 -7.32
N HIS A 443 -25.36 -5.08 -8.41
CA HIS A 443 -25.07 -6.44 -8.82
C HIS A 443 -23.58 -6.74 -8.74
N GLN A 444 -23.25 -7.96 -8.35
CA GLN A 444 -21.88 -8.45 -8.33
C GLN A 444 -21.31 -8.55 -9.75
N ILE A 445 -20.07 -8.11 -9.90
CA ILE A 445 -19.22 -8.41 -11.05
C ILE A 445 -17.92 -9.01 -10.52
N ILE A 446 -17.50 -10.12 -11.12
CA ILE A 446 -16.17 -10.71 -10.89
C ILE A 446 -15.45 -10.76 -12.23
N LYS A 447 -14.33 -10.05 -12.33
CA LYS A 447 -13.42 -10.15 -13.47
C LYS A 447 -12.25 -11.05 -13.12
N THR A 448 -12.05 -12.11 -13.91
CA THR A 448 -10.98 -13.09 -13.70
C THR A 448 -9.96 -13.01 -14.83
N PHE A 449 -8.68 -12.92 -14.47
CA PHE A 449 -7.56 -12.85 -15.41
C PHE A 449 -6.57 -13.95 -15.05
N HIS A 450 -6.13 -14.73 -16.04
CA HIS A 450 -5.22 -15.87 -15.86
C HIS A 450 -3.84 -15.56 -16.44
N GLY A 451 -2.83 -16.31 -16.02
CA GLY A 451 -1.49 -16.25 -16.59
C GLY A 451 -0.74 -14.94 -16.33
N LEU A 452 -1.14 -14.18 -15.32
CA LEU A 452 -0.45 -12.94 -14.95
C LEU A 452 0.89 -13.27 -14.30
N THR A 453 1.96 -12.61 -14.75
CA THR A 453 3.30 -12.80 -14.20
C THR A 453 3.72 -11.58 -13.39
N PRO A 454 4.44 -11.75 -12.27
CA PRO A 454 5.00 -10.62 -11.54
C PRO A 454 5.99 -9.83 -12.40
N ASN A 455 6.22 -8.57 -12.02
CA ASN A 455 7.33 -7.77 -12.56
C ASN A 455 8.69 -8.29 -12.02
N ALA A 456 9.79 -7.66 -12.43
CA ALA A 456 11.14 -8.01 -11.96
C ALA A 456 11.32 -7.86 -10.44
N GLN A 457 10.46 -7.07 -9.79
CA GLN A 457 10.41 -6.85 -8.35
C GLN A 457 9.56 -7.88 -7.59
N GLY A 458 8.99 -8.88 -8.27
CA GLY A 458 8.14 -9.90 -7.63
C GLY A 458 6.77 -9.35 -7.23
N LYS A 459 6.20 -8.42 -8.02
CA LYS A 459 4.90 -7.78 -7.74
C LYS A 459 3.92 -7.94 -8.90
N LEU A 460 2.64 -8.08 -8.55
CA LEU A 460 1.54 -7.75 -9.44
C LEU A 460 1.13 -6.30 -9.18
N LEU A 461 1.49 -5.40 -10.10
CA LEU A 461 1.16 -3.98 -10.03
C LEU A 461 -0.20 -3.72 -10.66
N LEU A 462 -1.25 -3.64 -9.85
CA LEU A 462 -2.61 -3.36 -10.30
C LEU A 462 -2.92 -1.87 -10.18
N SER A 463 -3.31 -1.22 -11.27
CA SER A 463 -3.68 0.21 -11.28
C SER A 463 -5.11 0.40 -11.74
N PHE A 464 -5.89 1.20 -11.00
CA PHE A 464 -7.29 1.52 -11.26
C PHE A 464 -7.39 3.01 -11.60
N VAL A 465 -7.57 3.32 -12.89
CA VAL A 465 -7.38 4.66 -13.43
C VAL A 465 -8.73 5.26 -13.88
N PRO A 466 -9.27 6.24 -13.14
CA PRO A 466 -10.47 6.98 -13.52
C PRO A 466 -10.41 7.58 -14.93
N LEU A 467 -11.45 7.39 -15.74
CA LEU A 467 -11.69 8.14 -16.98
C LEU A 467 -12.89 9.08 -16.83
N VAL A 468 -13.99 8.57 -16.25
CA VAL A 468 -15.18 9.32 -15.88
C VAL A 468 -15.57 8.88 -14.48
N ASN A 469 -15.54 9.81 -13.52
CA ASN A 469 -15.70 9.53 -12.09
C ASN A 469 -14.69 8.50 -11.54
N TYR A 470 -14.74 8.24 -10.24
CA TYR A 470 -13.76 7.41 -9.57
C TYR A 470 -13.95 5.92 -9.88
N ALA A 471 -12.84 5.21 -10.11
CA ALA A 471 -12.81 3.75 -10.09
C ALA A 471 -13.20 3.26 -8.68
N ASN A 472 -13.70 2.03 -8.58
CA ASN A 472 -13.87 1.35 -7.29
C ASN A 472 -13.49 -0.14 -7.37
N LEU A 473 -13.39 -0.76 -6.20
CA LEU A 473 -13.10 -2.17 -6.02
C LEU A 473 -13.55 -2.61 -4.62
N SER A 474 -14.15 -3.80 -4.49
CA SER A 474 -14.56 -4.36 -3.20
C SER A 474 -13.55 -5.36 -2.63
N ALA A 475 -13.01 -6.24 -3.47
CA ALA A 475 -12.05 -7.26 -3.05
C ALA A 475 -11.12 -7.72 -4.20
N ILE A 476 -9.99 -8.33 -3.84
CA ILE A 476 -9.01 -8.94 -4.74
C ILE A 476 -8.71 -10.36 -4.25
N GLU A 477 -8.72 -11.33 -5.15
CA GLU A 477 -8.16 -12.66 -4.92
C GLU A 477 -7.01 -12.92 -5.90
N VAL A 478 -5.86 -13.35 -5.40
CA VAL A 478 -4.69 -13.76 -6.20
C VAL A 478 -4.38 -15.22 -5.88
N LEU A 479 -4.37 -16.05 -6.91
CA LEU A 479 -4.18 -17.50 -6.83
C LEU A 479 -2.96 -17.88 -7.67
N ASP A 480 -2.01 -18.60 -7.07
CA ASP A 480 -0.88 -19.19 -7.80
C ASP A 480 -1.39 -20.37 -8.64
N GLU A 481 -1.13 -20.32 -9.94
CA GLU A 481 -1.51 -21.36 -10.89
C GLU A 481 -0.63 -22.62 -10.77
N GLY A 482 0.47 -22.53 -10.01
CA GLY A 482 1.50 -23.56 -9.95
C GLY A 482 2.45 -23.46 -11.14
N GLU A 483 3.51 -24.28 -11.10
CA GLU A 483 4.44 -24.43 -12.22
C GLU A 483 3.89 -25.35 -13.32
#